data_AF-A0A450ZJ53-F1
#
_entry.id   AF-A0A450ZJ53-F1
#
_cell.length_a   1.000
_cell.length_b   1.000
_cell.length_c   1.000
_cell.angle_alpha   90.00
_cell.angle_beta   90.00
_cell.angle_gamma   90.00
#
_symmetry.space_group_name_H-M   'P 1'
#
loop_
_entity.id
_entity.type
_entity.pdbx_description
1 polymer ?
#
loop_
_entity_poly.entity_id
_entity_poly.type
_entity_poly.pdbx_seq_one_letter_code
_entity_poly.pdbx_strand_id
1 'polypeptide(L)'
;MKPFNQGEIRSDTGGAPLESTANESIFSNPIMLTVLPHLQSRQFPPLLRAGNPQTLQLNLGYRCNQSCLHCHVGAGPHRSEEMSTETIDAVLDFLKKGMPSTLDLTGGAPELNVDFRRLVREARRLQLRVIDRCNLTILDEPTQDGLAEFLAAEQVEIIASLPCYLEQNVDGQRGKGVFDASIRALGRLNDLGYGREGTGLLLNLAYNPTGAFLPPPQQQLENDYKRELGERYGIVFNSLYTLTNMPIQRFSGILRSSGQFDEYLQSLKNAFQPQNLEHVMCRTLISVDWRGWLYDCDFNQMLNLPLKVAGRDRIHVKELADIFLSDNRITVADHCFGCTAGQGSSCEGVLARGGDPPVCSNMQ
;
A
#
# COMPACT_ATOMS: atom_id res chain seq x y z
N MET A 1 25.47 43.41 -50.88
CA MET A 1 26.63 42.82 -51.57
C MET A 1 27.20 41.72 -50.68
N LYS A 2 27.09 40.45 -51.08
CA LYS A 2 27.89 39.33 -50.54
C LYS A 2 29.27 39.35 -51.21
N PRO A 3 30.30 38.72 -50.61
CA PRO A 3 30.75 37.41 -51.12
C PRO A 3 31.15 36.47 -49.93
N PHE A 4 30.87 35.14 -49.85
CA PHE A 4 31.39 33.96 -50.60
C PHE A 4 32.91 34.06 -50.87
N ASN A 5 33.81 33.10 -50.65
CA ASN A 5 33.78 31.72 -50.17
C ASN A 5 35.25 31.26 -49.91
N GLN A 6 35.44 30.28 -49.01
CA GLN A 6 36.37 29.13 -49.08
C GLN A 6 37.91 29.28 -48.98
N GLY A 7 38.46 28.51 -48.03
CA GLY A 7 39.86 28.08 -47.93
C GLY A 7 39.98 26.95 -46.89
N GLU A 8 40.12 25.71 -47.36
CA GLU A 8 40.20 24.44 -46.61
C GLU A 8 41.55 24.25 -45.88
N ILE A 9 41.57 23.64 -44.69
CA ILE A 9 42.62 22.69 -44.25
C ILE A 9 41.97 21.61 -43.36
N ARG A 10 42.17 20.33 -43.71
CA ARG A 10 41.77 19.13 -42.95
C ARG A 10 42.82 18.78 -41.88
N SER A 11 42.37 18.31 -40.72
CA SER A 11 43.08 17.28 -39.94
C SER A 11 42.12 16.50 -39.05
N ASP A 12 42.11 15.19 -39.26
CA ASP A 12 41.45 14.17 -38.45
C ASP A 12 41.70 14.31 -36.94
N THR A 13 40.65 14.10 -36.16
CA THR A 13 40.58 13.02 -35.15
C THR A 13 39.16 12.97 -34.61
N GLY A 14 38.47 11.87 -34.92
CA GLY A 14 37.13 11.59 -34.43
C GLY A 14 37.12 11.42 -32.91
N GLY A 15 36.16 12.09 -32.28
CA GLY A 15 35.76 11.86 -30.89
C GLY A 15 34.27 12.20 -30.79
N ALA A 16 33.42 11.18 -30.89
CA ALA A 16 31.99 11.31 -30.66
C ALA A 16 31.73 11.64 -29.17
N PRO A 17 30.77 12.52 -28.83
CA PRO A 17 30.26 12.59 -27.48
C PRO A 17 29.43 11.33 -27.21
N LEU A 18 29.77 10.62 -26.13
CA LEU A 18 28.94 9.58 -25.53
C LEU A 18 27.64 10.23 -25.03
N GLU A 19 26.58 10.18 -25.83
CA GLU A 19 25.22 10.36 -25.36
C GLU A 19 24.84 9.14 -24.50
N SER A 20 24.58 9.41 -23.22
CA SER A 20 24.05 8.44 -22.26
C SER A 20 22.57 8.18 -22.55
N THR A 21 22.26 7.33 -23.51
CA THR A 21 20.89 6.83 -23.74
C THR A 21 20.74 5.46 -23.09
N ALA A 22 20.48 5.44 -21.79
CA ALA A 22 20.03 4.23 -21.10
C ALA A 22 19.22 4.60 -19.85
N ASN A 23 18.00 5.15 -20.02
CA ASN A 23 16.91 4.90 -19.05
C ASN A 23 15.49 5.41 -19.41
N GLU A 24 15.16 5.71 -20.68
CA GLU A 24 13.82 6.22 -21.01
C GLU A 24 12.87 5.21 -21.67
N SER A 25 13.31 3.99 -21.97
CA SER A 25 12.49 3.03 -22.75
C SER A 25 11.67 2.02 -21.93
N ILE A 26 11.63 2.14 -20.59
CA ILE A 26 10.86 1.21 -19.74
C ILE A 26 9.44 1.71 -19.46
N PHE A 27 9.17 3.01 -19.62
CA PHE A 27 7.91 3.63 -19.18
C PHE A 27 6.84 3.84 -20.26
N SER A 28 7.10 3.42 -21.51
CA SER A 28 6.22 3.70 -22.66
C SER A 28 5.78 2.46 -23.45
N ASN A 29 5.87 1.26 -22.85
CA ASN A 29 5.52 0.02 -23.55
C ASN A 29 4.05 -0.41 -23.29
N PRO A 30 3.22 -0.64 -24.32
CA PRO A 30 1.86 -1.20 -24.20
C PRO A 30 1.78 -2.61 -23.60
N ILE A 31 2.91 -3.18 -23.16
CA ILE A 31 3.05 -4.48 -22.47
C ILE A 31 2.61 -4.39 -20.99
N MET A 32 1.86 -3.36 -20.58
CA MET A 32 0.86 -3.48 -19.49
C MET A 32 -0.39 -4.25 -19.96
N LEU A 33 -0.17 -5.33 -20.72
CA LEU A 33 -1.18 -6.36 -20.96
C LEU A 33 -1.55 -6.96 -19.61
N THR A 34 -2.80 -6.73 -19.24
CA THR A 34 -3.50 -7.16 -18.03
C THR A 34 -2.87 -8.41 -17.43
N VAL A 35 -2.37 -8.36 -16.19
CA VAL A 35 -1.90 -9.56 -15.46
C VAL A 35 -3.05 -10.53 -15.17
N LEU A 36 -4.29 -10.04 -15.22
CA LEU A 36 -5.49 -10.77 -14.83
C LEU A 36 -5.69 -12.13 -15.55
N PRO A 37 -5.50 -12.29 -16.88
CA PRO A 37 -5.61 -13.59 -17.55
C PRO A 37 -4.64 -14.63 -16.99
N HIS A 38 -3.46 -14.22 -16.51
CA HIS A 38 -2.49 -15.11 -15.87
C HIS A 38 -2.88 -15.50 -14.43
N LEU A 39 -3.88 -14.83 -13.85
CA LEU A 39 -4.35 -15.04 -12.47
C LEU A 39 -5.73 -15.72 -12.43
N GLN A 40 -6.27 -16.15 -13.58
CA GLN A 40 -7.66 -16.60 -13.71
C GLN A 40 -7.82 -18.13 -13.71
N SER A 41 -6.88 -18.90 -13.13
CA SER A 41 -7.06 -20.37 -13.04
C SER A 41 -8.25 -20.80 -12.18
N ARG A 42 -8.78 -19.89 -11.33
CA ARG A 42 -9.92 -20.10 -10.42
C ARG A 42 -9.73 -21.28 -9.46
N GLN A 43 -8.48 -21.58 -9.11
CA GLN A 43 -8.14 -22.64 -8.13
C GLN A 43 -8.30 -22.16 -6.68
N PHE A 44 -8.35 -20.84 -6.44
CA PHE A 44 -8.49 -20.30 -5.10
C PHE A 44 -9.87 -20.64 -4.50
N PRO A 45 -9.95 -21.13 -3.24
CA PRO A 45 -11.22 -21.47 -2.61
C PRO A 45 -12.22 -20.30 -2.57
N PRO A 46 -13.53 -20.57 -2.71
CA PRO A 46 -14.53 -19.52 -2.57
C PRO A 46 -14.50 -18.93 -1.17
N LEU A 47 -14.74 -17.62 -1.07
CA LEU A 47 -14.73 -16.88 0.18
C LEU A 47 -16.00 -16.06 0.34
N LEU A 48 -16.52 -16.02 1.56
CA LEU A 48 -17.69 -15.22 1.95
C LEU A 48 -17.27 -14.13 2.92
N ARG A 49 -17.98 -13.01 2.92
CA ARG A 49 -17.83 -11.99 3.96
C ARG A 49 -18.24 -12.52 5.32
N ALA A 50 -17.49 -12.14 6.35
CA ALA A 50 -17.78 -12.56 7.73
C ALA A 50 -18.96 -11.81 8.34
N GLY A 51 -19.35 -10.68 7.75
CA GLY A 51 -20.44 -9.82 8.21
C GLY A 51 -20.39 -8.46 7.51
N ASN A 52 -21.05 -7.47 8.11
CA ASN A 52 -20.94 -6.10 7.64
C ASN A 52 -19.51 -5.55 7.84
N PRO A 53 -18.95 -4.87 6.85
CA PRO A 53 -17.57 -4.39 6.90
C PRO A 53 -17.31 -3.41 8.04
N GLN A 54 -16.23 -3.65 8.77
CA GLN A 54 -15.76 -2.84 9.89
C GLN A 54 -14.77 -1.76 9.45
N THR A 55 -14.19 -1.92 8.27
CA THR A 55 -13.22 -0.99 7.68
C THR A 55 -13.65 -0.59 6.26
N LEU A 56 -13.66 0.71 5.98
CA LEU A 56 -13.67 1.23 4.63
C LEU A 56 -12.25 1.68 4.29
N GLN A 57 -11.65 1.02 3.32
CA GLN A 57 -10.37 1.41 2.76
C GLN A 57 -10.60 2.34 1.58
N LEU A 58 -9.95 3.49 1.57
CA LEU A 58 -10.07 4.48 0.50
C LEU A 58 -8.72 4.65 -0.19
N ASN A 59 -8.69 4.32 -1.47
CA ASN A 59 -7.55 4.60 -2.32
C ASN A 59 -7.73 6.00 -2.94
N LEU A 60 -7.02 7.00 -2.41
CA LEU A 60 -7.21 8.40 -2.79
C LEU A 60 -6.62 8.77 -4.16
N GLY A 61 -5.96 7.83 -4.83
CA GLY A 61 -5.31 8.05 -6.12
C GLY A 61 -3.99 7.31 -6.22
N TYR A 62 -3.37 7.40 -7.40
CA TYR A 62 -2.13 6.67 -7.71
C TYR A 62 -0.90 7.60 -7.78
N ARG A 63 -1.07 8.91 -7.57
CA ARG A 63 0.05 9.86 -7.45
C ARG A 63 0.84 9.56 -6.17
N CYS A 64 2.16 9.45 -6.30
CA CYS A 64 3.10 9.19 -5.19
C CYS A 64 4.42 9.91 -5.47
N ASN A 65 5.14 10.36 -4.44
CA ASN A 65 6.49 10.90 -4.61
C ASN A 65 7.57 9.83 -4.82
N GLN A 66 7.20 8.54 -4.82
CA GLN A 66 8.12 7.42 -5.03
C GLN A 66 7.65 6.47 -6.16
N SER A 67 8.55 5.66 -6.69
CA SER A 67 8.27 4.63 -7.72
C SER A 67 8.76 3.24 -7.29
N CYS A 68 8.40 2.79 -6.08
CA CYS A 68 8.89 1.55 -5.47
C CYS A 68 8.69 0.30 -6.34
N LEU A 69 9.69 -0.57 -6.44
CA LEU A 69 9.67 -1.78 -7.27
C LEU A 69 8.53 -2.76 -6.91
N HIS A 70 8.23 -2.93 -5.62
CA HIS A 70 7.22 -3.87 -5.12
C HIS A 70 5.78 -3.34 -5.15
N CYS A 71 5.56 -2.09 -5.60
CA CYS A 71 4.27 -1.41 -5.45
C CYS A 71 3.14 -2.14 -6.19
N HIS A 72 2.20 -2.68 -5.42
CA HIS A 72 1.02 -3.38 -5.95
C HIS A 72 -0.02 -2.41 -6.55
N VAL A 73 0.04 -1.12 -6.23
CA VAL A 73 -0.79 -0.06 -6.84
C VAL A 73 -0.22 0.39 -8.20
N GLY A 74 1.08 0.20 -8.41
CA GLY A 74 1.80 0.82 -9.53
C GLY A 74 1.85 2.34 -9.44
N ALA A 75 1.70 2.91 -8.24
CA ALA A 75 1.69 4.34 -8.00
C ALA A 75 3.04 5.01 -8.29
N GLY A 76 3.02 6.29 -8.66
CA GLY A 76 4.23 7.04 -9.02
C GLY A 76 3.99 8.53 -9.26
N PRO A 77 5.06 9.31 -9.49
CA PRO A 77 4.98 10.78 -9.55
C PRO A 77 4.23 11.30 -10.79
N HIS A 78 4.18 10.50 -11.86
CA HIS A 78 3.54 10.87 -13.12
C HIS A 78 2.10 10.34 -13.26
N ARG A 79 1.53 9.77 -12.20
CA ARG A 79 0.14 9.29 -12.19
C ARG A 79 -0.82 10.47 -11.98
N SER A 80 -1.98 10.41 -12.63
CA SER A 80 -3.00 11.47 -12.60
C SER A 80 -4.31 11.03 -11.94
N GLU A 81 -4.44 9.75 -11.60
CA GLU A 81 -5.60 9.22 -10.89
C GLU A 81 -5.65 9.80 -9.47
N GLU A 82 -6.73 10.51 -9.17
CA GLU A 82 -6.91 11.25 -7.93
C GLU A 82 -8.39 11.33 -7.58
N MET A 83 -8.73 11.06 -6.32
CA MET A 83 -10.10 11.11 -5.83
C MET A 83 -10.58 12.56 -5.77
N SER A 84 -11.75 12.83 -6.37
CA SER A 84 -12.31 14.18 -6.42
C SER A 84 -13.01 14.57 -5.12
N THR A 85 -13.15 15.87 -4.87
CA THR A 85 -13.88 16.43 -3.73
C THR A 85 -15.31 15.88 -3.66
N GLU A 86 -16.01 15.74 -4.80
CA GLU A 86 -17.38 15.21 -4.85
C GLU A 86 -17.44 13.73 -4.47
N THR A 87 -16.39 12.96 -4.78
CA THR A 87 -16.29 11.56 -4.38
C THR A 87 -16.03 11.46 -2.87
N ILE A 88 -15.17 12.33 -2.33
CA ILE A 88 -14.91 12.43 -0.89
C ILE A 88 -16.18 12.85 -0.14
N ASP A 89 -16.96 13.78 -0.67
CA ASP A 89 -18.23 14.17 -0.07
C ASP A 89 -19.23 13.00 -0.04
N ALA A 90 -19.30 12.22 -1.12
CA ALA A 90 -20.11 11.00 -1.15
C ALA A 90 -19.65 9.94 -0.13
N VAL A 91 -18.34 9.79 0.05
CA VAL A 91 -17.76 8.94 1.10
C VAL A 91 -18.15 9.45 2.48
N LEU A 92 -17.99 10.75 2.76
CA LEU A 92 -18.34 11.35 4.05
C LEU A 92 -19.83 11.22 4.36
N ASP A 93 -20.69 11.39 3.35
CA ASP A 93 -22.13 11.18 3.50
C ASP A 93 -22.48 9.72 3.78
N PHE A 94 -21.73 8.77 3.23
CA PHE A 94 -21.83 7.36 3.61
C PHE A 94 -21.39 7.15 5.07
N LEU A 95 -20.22 7.65 5.46
CA LEU A 95 -19.68 7.49 6.83
C LEU A 95 -20.62 8.07 7.91
N LYS A 96 -21.35 9.16 7.62
CA LYS A 96 -22.35 9.75 8.53
C LYS A 96 -23.55 8.84 8.82
N LYS A 97 -23.86 7.87 7.96
CA LYS A 97 -25.05 7.00 8.10
C LYS A 97 -24.84 5.85 9.09
N GLY A 98 -23.61 5.65 9.57
CA GLY A 98 -23.25 4.64 10.56
C GLY A 98 -22.69 3.36 9.93
N MET A 99 -21.53 2.94 10.44
CA MET A 99 -20.59 1.94 9.89
C MET A 99 -19.93 2.36 8.57
N PRO A 100 -18.63 2.03 8.36
CA PRO A 100 -17.67 1.33 9.24
C PRO A 100 -17.24 2.12 10.50
N SER A 101 -16.48 1.50 11.41
CA SER A 101 -15.82 2.18 12.54
C SER A 101 -14.39 2.61 12.23
N THR A 102 -13.80 2.08 11.15
CA THR A 102 -12.42 2.35 10.74
C THR A 102 -12.37 2.87 9.30
N LEU A 103 -11.58 3.92 9.09
CA LEU A 103 -11.23 4.47 7.80
C LEU A 103 -9.73 4.22 7.54
N ASP A 104 -9.42 3.44 6.51
CA ASP A 104 -8.04 3.08 6.12
C ASP A 104 -7.65 3.81 4.83
N LEU A 105 -6.77 4.81 4.93
CA LEU A 105 -6.37 5.67 3.82
C LEU A 105 -5.12 5.09 3.13
N THR A 106 -5.25 4.84 1.83
CA THR A 106 -4.19 4.24 0.99
C THR A 106 -4.12 4.93 -0.37
N GLY A 107 -3.27 4.42 -1.26
CA GLY A 107 -3.15 4.87 -2.64
C GLY A 107 -1.69 4.91 -3.09
N GLY A 108 -1.29 6.01 -3.70
CA GLY A 108 0.10 6.27 -4.01
C GLY A 108 0.85 6.85 -2.83
N ALA A 109 0.64 8.13 -2.58
CA ALA A 109 0.73 8.69 -1.24
C ALA A 109 -0.63 9.38 -0.98
N PRO A 110 -1.51 8.84 -0.11
CA PRO A 110 -2.83 9.43 0.14
C PRO A 110 -2.76 10.91 0.54
N GLU A 111 -1.67 11.31 1.21
CA GLU A 111 -1.43 12.64 1.73
C GLU A 111 -1.24 13.70 0.63
N LEU A 112 -0.97 13.28 -0.61
CA LEU A 112 -0.90 14.17 -1.77
C LEU A 112 -2.28 14.60 -2.30
N ASN A 113 -3.37 13.97 -1.85
CA ASN A 113 -4.71 14.40 -2.23
C ASN A 113 -5.08 15.71 -1.53
N VAL A 114 -5.59 16.69 -2.28
CA VAL A 114 -5.89 18.04 -1.77
C VAL A 114 -6.87 18.06 -0.59
N ASP A 115 -7.75 17.05 -0.52
CA ASP A 115 -8.78 16.91 0.50
C ASP A 115 -8.36 15.97 1.65
N PHE A 116 -7.15 15.40 1.64
CA PHE A 116 -6.68 14.44 2.65
C PHE A 116 -6.92 14.94 4.08
N ARG A 117 -6.47 16.17 4.39
CA ARG A 117 -6.61 16.75 5.74
C ARG A 117 -8.08 17.01 6.11
N ARG A 118 -8.92 17.36 5.14
CA ARG A 118 -10.37 17.55 5.35
C ARG A 118 -11.04 16.21 5.68
N LEU A 119 -10.74 15.18 4.88
CA LEU A 119 -11.26 13.83 5.07
C LEU A 119 -10.89 13.28 6.45
N VAL A 120 -9.62 13.39 6.85
CA VAL A 120 -9.15 12.96 8.18
C VAL A 120 -9.92 13.67 9.29
N ARG A 121 -10.00 15.01 9.26
CA ARG A 121 -10.75 15.79 10.28
C ARG A 121 -12.19 15.38 10.40
N GLU A 122 -12.90 15.24 9.28
CA GLU A 122 -14.30 14.84 9.30
C GLU A 122 -14.47 13.40 9.80
N ALA A 123 -13.60 12.48 9.42
CA ALA A 123 -13.62 11.11 9.93
C ALA A 123 -13.37 11.05 11.45
N ARG A 124 -12.43 11.85 11.96
CA ARG A 124 -12.16 11.96 13.41
C ARG A 124 -13.30 12.63 14.16
N ARG A 125 -13.96 13.63 13.57
CA ARG A 125 -15.19 14.24 14.12
C ARG A 125 -16.34 13.23 14.24
N LEU A 126 -16.38 12.24 13.35
CA LEU A 126 -17.29 11.09 13.42
C LEU A 126 -16.78 9.97 14.34
N GLN A 127 -15.70 10.19 15.09
CA GLN A 127 -15.09 9.26 16.03
C GLN A 127 -14.58 7.95 15.41
N LEU A 128 -14.28 7.96 14.10
CA LEU A 128 -13.70 6.81 13.41
C LEU A 128 -12.22 6.64 13.77
N ARG A 129 -11.75 5.40 13.89
CA ARG A 129 -10.32 5.09 13.81
C ARG A 129 -9.84 5.43 12.40
N VAL A 130 -8.82 6.28 12.26
CA VAL A 130 -8.23 6.63 10.96
C VAL A 130 -6.83 6.05 10.89
N ILE A 131 -6.57 5.28 9.83
CA ILE A 131 -5.27 4.70 9.52
C ILE A 131 -4.72 5.41 8.29
N ASP A 132 -3.46 5.83 8.34
CA ASP A 132 -2.71 6.38 7.21
C ASP A 132 -1.60 5.41 6.78
N ARG A 133 -1.67 4.95 5.53
CA ARG A 133 -0.63 4.10 4.91
C ARG A 133 0.45 4.97 4.31
N CYS A 134 1.35 5.38 5.18
CA CYS A 134 2.36 6.37 4.89
C CYS A 134 3.63 5.74 4.28
N ASN A 135 4.19 6.40 3.27
CA ASN A 135 5.46 5.98 2.66
C ASN A 135 6.71 6.57 3.35
N LEU A 136 6.52 7.31 4.45
CA LEU A 136 7.50 8.08 5.24
C LEU A 136 8.08 9.31 4.54
N THR A 137 8.64 9.18 3.34
CA THR A 137 9.34 10.32 2.70
C THR A 137 8.40 11.44 2.28
N ILE A 138 7.09 11.16 2.17
CA ILE A 138 6.05 12.17 1.98
C ILE A 138 6.05 13.24 3.08
N LEU A 139 6.50 12.91 4.31
CA LEU A 139 6.62 13.88 5.42
C LEU A 139 7.72 14.93 5.21
N ASP A 140 8.67 14.67 4.31
CA ASP A 140 9.76 15.57 3.94
C ASP A 140 9.41 16.41 2.68
N GLU A 141 8.27 16.17 2.03
CA GLU A 141 7.88 16.93 0.84
C GLU A 141 7.54 18.39 1.22
N PRO A 142 8.08 19.40 0.51
CA PRO A 142 7.79 20.81 0.82
C PRO A 142 6.31 21.17 0.78
N THR A 143 5.53 20.48 -0.04
CA THR A 143 4.08 20.67 -0.15
C THR A 143 3.30 20.06 1.02
N GLN A 144 3.97 19.29 1.86
CA GLN A 144 3.41 18.58 3.01
C GLN A 144 3.92 19.13 4.34
N ASP A 145 4.25 20.42 4.38
CA ASP A 145 4.63 21.08 5.62
C ASP A 145 3.54 20.90 6.71
N GLY A 146 3.99 20.70 7.95
CA GLY A 146 3.10 20.42 9.08
C GLY A 146 2.29 19.12 8.99
N LEU A 147 2.62 18.17 8.09
CA LEU A 147 1.85 16.92 7.94
C LEU A 147 1.98 16.02 9.18
N ALA A 148 3.19 15.81 9.71
CA ALA A 148 3.42 14.97 10.88
C ALA A 148 2.67 15.49 12.13
N GLU A 149 2.71 16.80 12.37
CA GLU A 149 2.04 17.47 13.48
C GLU A 149 0.52 17.37 13.32
N PHE A 150 0.01 17.47 12.08
CA PHE A 150 -1.39 17.28 11.79
C PHE A 150 -1.85 15.85 12.07
N LEU A 151 -1.12 14.84 11.61
CA LEU A 151 -1.44 13.44 11.88
C LEU A 151 -1.48 13.17 13.39
N ALA A 152 -0.50 13.70 14.14
CA ALA A 152 -0.45 13.59 15.59
C ALA A 152 -1.65 14.29 16.27
N ALA A 153 -1.97 15.52 15.86
CA ALA A 153 -3.07 16.30 16.43
C ALA A 153 -4.44 15.63 16.21
N GLU A 154 -4.63 15.00 15.06
CA GLU A 154 -5.84 14.24 14.73
C GLU A 154 -5.80 12.79 15.28
N GLN A 155 -4.70 12.38 15.92
CA GLN A 155 -4.47 11.03 16.44
C GLN A 155 -4.64 9.94 15.37
N VAL A 156 -4.10 10.20 14.17
CA VAL A 156 -4.11 9.22 13.08
C VAL A 156 -3.13 8.10 13.40
N GLU A 157 -3.56 6.86 13.25
CA GLU A 157 -2.67 5.70 13.33
C GLU A 157 -1.85 5.59 12.03
N ILE A 158 -0.54 5.43 12.15
CA ILE A 158 0.35 5.37 10.99
C ILE A 158 0.80 3.92 10.79
N ILE A 159 0.59 3.39 9.58
CA ILE A 159 1.24 2.16 9.12
C ILE A 159 2.25 2.55 8.04
N ALA A 160 3.50 2.67 8.45
CA ALA A 160 4.58 3.17 7.62
C ALA A 160 5.30 2.04 6.86
N SER A 161 5.39 2.15 5.54
CA SER A 161 6.16 1.20 4.73
C SER A 161 7.67 1.40 4.92
N LEU A 162 8.34 0.38 5.50
CA LEU A 162 9.79 0.32 5.62
C LEU A 162 10.25 -1.13 5.36
N PRO A 163 10.69 -1.46 4.12
CA PRO A 163 10.91 -2.85 3.71
C PRO A 163 12.18 -3.47 4.31
N CYS A 164 13.05 -2.69 4.96
CA CYS A 164 14.21 -3.21 5.68
C CYS A 164 14.72 -2.17 6.69
N TYR A 165 15.38 -2.62 7.76
CA TYR A 165 16.19 -1.75 8.62
C TYR A 165 17.61 -1.49 8.06
N LEU A 166 17.95 -2.05 6.89
CA LEU A 166 19.22 -1.84 6.21
C LEU A 166 19.04 -0.92 5.00
N GLU A 167 19.87 0.12 4.93
CA GLU A 167 19.88 1.13 3.86
C GLU A 167 19.92 0.53 2.46
N GLN A 168 20.89 -0.34 2.18
CA GLN A 168 21.07 -0.96 0.86
C GLN A 168 19.79 -1.64 0.35
N ASN A 169 19.04 -2.29 1.25
CA ASN A 169 17.81 -3.00 0.90
C ASN A 169 16.66 -2.03 0.62
N VAL A 170 16.52 -0.98 1.44
CA VAL A 170 15.49 0.05 1.25
C VAL A 170 15.76 0.82 -0.03
N ASP A 171 16.98 1.31 -0.22
CA ASP A 171 17.36 2.11 -1.37
C ASP A 171 17.32 1.31 -2.68
N GLY A 172 17.74 0.04 -2.65
CA GLY A 172 17.65 -0.86 -3.78
C GLY A 172 16.21 -1.15 -4.24
N GLN A 173 15.23 -1.03 -3.33
CA GLN A 173 13.83 -1.30 -3.63
C GLN A 173 12.99 -0.04 -3.90
N ARG A 174 13.32 1.08 -3.24
CA ARG A 174 12.50 2.29 -3.23
C ARG A 174 13.16 3.50 -3.90
N GLY A 175 14.47 3.45 -4.11
CA GLY A 175 15.26 4.53 -4.69
C GLY A 175 16.31 5.08 -3.71
N LYS A 176 17.38 5.65 -4.26
CA LYS A 176 18.51 6.18 -3.48
C LYS A 176 18.08 7.29 -2.52
N GLY A 177 18.56 7.24 -1.28
CA GLY A 177 18.30 8.22 -0.22
C GLY A 177 16.93 8.07 0.47
N VAL A 178 16.13 7.09 0.08
CA VAL A 178 14.82 6.84 0.70
C VAL A 178 14.99 6.34 2.14
N PHE A 179 16.02 5.54 2.42
CA PHE A 179 16.28 5.08 3.78
C PHE A 179 16.53 6.25 4.74
N ASP A 180 17.49 7.13 4.41
CA ASP A 180 17.83 8.28 5.25
C ASP A 180 16.61 9.18 5.50
N ALA A 181 15.82 9.44 4.46
CA ALA A 181 14.58 10.19 4.59
C ALA A 181 13.54 9.47 5.48
N SER A 182 13.44 8.15 5.36
CA SER A 182 12.57 7.34 6.20
C SER A 182 12.98 7.39 7.68
N ILE A 183 14.28 7.31 7.99
CA ILE A 183 14.78 7.38 9.37
C ILE A 183 14.52 8.76 9.98
N ARG A 184 14.77 9.85 9.24
CA ARG A 184 14.44 11.22 9.71
C ARG A 184 12.95 11.39 9.98
N ALA A 185 12.10 10.92 9.06
CA ALA A 185 10.66 10.95 9.21
C ALA A 185 10.19 10.18 10.45
N LEU A 186 10.72 8.98 10.69
CA LEU A 186 10.44 8.19 11.90
C LEU A 186 10.88 8.90 13.18
N GLY A 187 12.05 9.54 13.17
CA GLY A 187 12.53 10.34 14.30
C GLY A 187 11.57 11.48 14.64
N ARG A 188 11.14 12.25 13.63
CA ARG A 188 10.14 13.32 13.79
C ARG A 188 8.81 12.79 14.36
N LEU A 189 8.35 11.64 13.89
CA LEU A 189 7.14 11.01 14.45
C LEU A 189 7.35 10.61 15.93
N ASN A 190 8.49 10.02 16.28
CA ASN A 190 8.82 9.66 17.67
C ASN A 190 8.93 10.88 18.59
N ASP A 191 9.41 12.03 18.08
CA ASP A 191 9.44 13.29 18.82
C ASP A 191 8.03 13.83 19.11
N LEU A 192 7.07 13.58 18.22
CA LEU A 192 5.65 13.87 18.43
C LEU A 192 4.94 12.86 19.35
N GLY A 193 5.62 11.77 19.72
CA GLY A 193 5.11 10.75 20.65
C GLY A 193 4.61 9.47 19.99
N TYR A 194 4.69 9.33 18.68
CA TYR A 194 4.34 8.08 17.99
C TYR A 194 5.22 6.92 18.44
N GLY A 195 4.63 5.73 18.59
CA GLY A 195 5.35 4.51 18.96
C GLY A 195 5.70 4.42 20.45
N ARG A 196 5.43 5.47 21.24
CA ARG A 196 5.73 5.51 22.68
C ARG A 196 4.50 5.10 23.49
N GLU A 197 4.72 4.32 24.54
CA GLU A 197 3.65 3.94 25.47
C GLU A 197 3.04 5.17 26.16
N GLY A 198 1.73 5.13 26.39
CA GLY A 198 1.00 6.19 27.12
C GLY A 198 0.63 7.43 26.29
N THR A 199 1.09 7.58 25.05
CA THR A 199 0.74 8.74 24.20
C THR A 199 -0.56 8.52 23.42
N GLY A 200 -0.94 7.27 23.17
CA GLY A 200 -2.05 6.90 22.29
C GLY A 200 -1.76 7.08 20.79
N LEU A 201 -0.54 7.49 20.42
CA LEU A 201 -0.13 7.69 19.03
C LEU A 201 0.53 6.41 18.48
N LEU A 202 -0.20 5.70 17.63
CA LEU A 202 0.20 4.41 17.10
C LEU A 202 1.04 4.56 15.82
N LEU A 203 2.26 4.01 15.85
CA LEU A 203 3.15 3.88 14.71
C LEU A 203 3.51 2.41 14.54
N ASN A 204 3.06 1.85 13.42
CA ASN A 204 3.37 0.50 13.00
C ASN A 204 4.22 0.55 11.73
N LEU A 205 5.08 -0.45 11.54
CA LEU A 205 5.90 -0.58 10.35
C LEU A 205 5.39 -1.73 9.48
N ALA A 206 5.53 -1.62 8.17
CA ALA A 206 5.23 -2.67 7.22
C ALA A 206 6.49 -3.13 6.48
N TYR A 207 6.78 -4.42 6.57
CA TYR A 207 7.85 -5.10 5.85
C TYR A 207 7.31 -5.72 4.56
N ASN A 208 8.03 -5.49 3.46
CA ASN A 208 7.84 -6.17 2.19
C ASN A 208 9.17 -6.83 1.77
N PRO A 209 9.17 -8.11 1.35
CA PRO A 209 10.35 -8.76 0.81
C PRO A 209 11.01 -7.95 -0.31
N THR A 210 12.33 -8.01 -0.42
CA THR A 210 13.07 -7.36 -1.51
C THR A 210 12.93 -8.06 -2.86
N GLY A 211 12.33 -9.26 -2.89
CA GLY A 211 12.18 -10.05 -4.10
C GLY A 211 11.01 -11.04 -4.06
N ALA A 212 11.11 -12.06 -4.90
CA ALA A 212 10.07 -13.07 -5.17
C ALA A 212 10.11 -14.23 -4.16
N PHE A 213 9.99 -13.92 -2.86
CA PHE A 213 9.94 -14.91 -1.79
C PHE A 213 8.96 -14.47 -0.69
N LEU A 214 8.55 -15.42 0.16
CA LEU A 214 7.65 -15.15 1.27
C LEU A 214 8.37 -14.42 2.41
N PRO A 215 7.68 -13.57 3.17
CA PRO A 215 8.29 -12.91 4.32
C PRO A 215 8.66 -13.93 5.43
N PRO A 216 9.69 -13.63 6.24
CA PRO A 216 10.05 -14.44 7.40
C PRO A 216 8.99 -14.35 8.52
N PRO A 217 9.13 -15.15 9.59
CA PRO A 217 8.30 -15.05 10.81
C PRO A 217 8.16 -13.63 11.34
N GLN A 218 6.92 -13.11 11.44
CA GLN A 218 6.68 -11.71 11.83
C GLN A 218 7.25 -11.40 13.20
N GLN A 219 7.06 -12.28 14.18
CA GLN A 219 7.54 -12.05 15.55
C GLN A 219 9.05 -11.91 15.63
N GLN A 220 9.78 -12.78 14.92
CA GLN A 220 11.24 -12.72 14.89
C GLN A 220 11.70 -11.45 14.18
N LEU A 221 11.09 -11.13 13.03
CA LEU A 221 11.43 -9.93 12.27
C LEU A 221 11.11 -8.65 13.06
N GLU A 222 10.00 -8.61 13.80
CA GLU A 222 9.63 -7.48 14.65
C GLU A 222 10.71 -7.22 15.71
N ASN A 223 11.18 -8.29 16.37
CA ASN A 223 12.24 -8.19 17.38
C ASN A 223 13.55 -7.66 16.76
N ASP A 224 13.91 -8.13 15.57
CA ASP A 224 15.08 -7.63 14.84
C ASP A 224 14.91 -6.16 14.46
N TYR A 225 13.74 -5.74 13.95
CA TYR A 225 13.46 -4.34 13.66
C TYR A 225 13.56 -3.46 14.91
N LYS A 226 12.95 -3.87 16.02
CA LYS A 226 12.99 -3.13 17.29
C LYS A 226 14.43 -2.97 17.79
N ARG A 227 15.24 -4.03 17.72
CA ARG A 227 16.66 -3.99 18.09
C ARG A 227 17.45 -3.07 17.17
N GLU A 228 17.45 -3.32 15.87
CA GLU A 228 18.32 -2.63 14.92
C GLU A 228 17.95 -1.15 14.78
N LEU A 229 16.66 -0.81 14.71
CA LEU A 229 16.22 0.58 14.61
C LEU A 229 16.40 1.34 15.93
N GLY A 230 16.18 0.67 17.06
CA GLY A 230 16.40 1.24 18.39
C GLY A 230 17.87 1.52 18.68
N GLU A 231 18.75 0.53 18.46
CA GLU A 231 20.18 0.65 18.76
C GLU A 231 20.92 1.62 17.83
N ARG A 232 20.59 1.62 16.53
CA ARG A 232 21.32 2.42 15.53
C ARG A 232 20.80 3.84 15.41
N TYR A 233 19.49 4.04 15.60
CA TYR A 233 18.81 5.29 15.26
C TYR A 233 17.91 5.84 16.38
N GLY A 234 17.74 5.13 17.49
CA GLY A 234 16.86 5.55 18.59
C GLY A 234 15.38 5.49 18.24
N ILE A 235 15.00 4.76 17.19
CA ILE A 235 13.62 4.70 16.70
C ILE A 235 12.82 3.64 17.45
N VAL A 236 11.58 3.99 17.82
CA VAL A 236 10.60 3.10 18.46
C VAL A 236 9.30 3.03 17.67
N PHE A 237 8.62 1.88 17.72
CA PHE A 237 7.34 1.65 17.05
C PHE A 237 6.56 0.54 17.78
N ASN A 238 5.25 0.46 17.55
CA ASN A 238 4.35 -0.46 18.25
C ASN A 238 4.45 -1.89 17.70
N SER A 239 4.16 -2.09 16.40
CA SER A 239 4.16 -3.41 15.76
C SER A 239 4.76 -3.39 14.36
N LEU A 240 5.27 -4.55 13.93
CA LEU A 240 5.72 -4.80 12.56
C LEU A 240 4.72 -5.73 11.87
N TYR A 241 4.31 -5.37 10.67
CA TYR A 241 3.43 -6.16 9.82
C TYR A 241 4.22 -6.70 8.63
N THR A 242 4.26 -8.02 8.47
CA THR A 242 4.88 -8.63 7.29
C THR A 242 3.86 -8.78 6.17
N LEU A 243 4.24 -8.32 4.99
CA LEU A 243 3.41 -8.37 3.79
C LEU A 243 4.05 -9.27 2.74
N THR A 244 3.23 -10.06 2.06
CA THR A 244 3.64 -10.77 0.85
C THR A 244 3.53 -9.83 -0.34
N ASN A 245 4.57 -9.76 -1.19
CA ASN A 245 4.51 -8.98 -2.41
C ASN A 245 3.47 -9.56 -3.37
N MET A 246 2.41 -8.81 -3.64
CA MET A 246 1.36 -9.29 -4.53
C MET A 246 1.84 -9.27 -5.99
N PRO A 247 1.67 -10.36 -6.78
CA PRO A 247 2.14 -10.45 -8.16
C PRO A 247 1.22 -9.67 -9.11
N ILE A 248 1.03 -8.38 -8.85
CA ILE A 248 0.16 -7.46 -9.60
C ILE A 248 0.91 -6.15 -9.90
N GLN A 249 0.38 -5.37 -10.84
CA GLN A 249 0.93 -4.06 -11.24
C GLN A 249 2.45 -4.07 -11.46
N ARG A 250 3.21 -3.22 -10.76
CA ARG A 250 4.65 -3.06 -11.02
C ARG A 250 5.45 -4.31 -10.68
N PHE A 251 5.15 -4.96 -9.56
CA PHE A 251 5.84 -6.17 -9.16
C PHE A 251 5.61 -7.32 -10.17
N SER A 252 4.38 -7.44 -10.67
CA SER A 252 4.07 -8.32 -11.82
C SER A 252 4.94 -8.03 -13.04
N GLY A 253 5.10 -6.75 -13.40
CA GLY A 253 5.94 -6.35 -14.53
C GLY A 253 7.39 -6.81 -14.37
N ILE A 254 7.96 -6.64 -13.17
CA ILE A 254 9.31 -7.08 -12.83
C ILE A 254 9.41 -8.60 -12.96
N LEU A 255 8.53 -9.35 -12.29
CA LEU A 255 8.51 -10.82 -12.32
C LEU A 255 8.42 -11.38 -13.74
N ARG A 256 7.62 -10.75 -14.61
CA ARG A 256 7.47 -11.17 -16.00
C ARG A 256 8.71 -10.85 -16.82
N SER A 257 9.32 -9.68 -16.62
CA SER A 257 10.56 -9.30 -17.32
C SER A 257 11.75 -10.19 -16.94
N SER A 258 11.76 -10.74 -15.72
CA SER A 258 12.78 -11.67 -15.25
C SER A 258 12.44 -13.15 -15.45
N GLY A 259 11.26 -13.48 -16.01
CA GLY A 259 10.82 -14.85 -16.21
C GLY A 259 10.44 -15.62 -14.93
N GLN A 260 10.23 -14.92 -13.81
CA GLN A 260 9.97 -15.49 -12.48
C GLN A 260 8.49 -15.54 -12.09
N PHE A 261 7.59 -15.02 -12.93
CA PHE A 261 6.17 -14.87 -12.58
C PHE A 261 5.48 -16.19 -12.23
N ASP A 262 5.59 -17.21 -13.08
CA ASP A 262 4.90 -18.48 -12.88
C ASP A 262 5.47 -19.24 -11.67
N GLU A 263 6.80 -19.25 -11.52
CA GLU A 263 7.49 -19.85 -10.38
C GLU A 263 7.06 -19.18 -9.07
N TYR A 264 7.03 -17.85 -9.04
CA TYR A 264 6.60 -17.11 -7.86
C TYR A 264 5.14 -17.39 -7.52
N LEU A 265 4.24 -17.36 -8.51
CA LEU A 265 2.83 -17.67 -8.28
C LEU A 265 2.65 -19.11 -7.77
N GLN A 266 3.41 -20.07 -8.30
CA GLN A 266 3.39 -21.44 -7.83
C GLN A 266 3.91 -21.55 -6.39
N SER A 267 4.91 -20.77 -6.00
CA SER A 267 5.39 -20.73 -4.62
C SER A 267 4.30 -20.24 -3.64
N LEU A 268 3.50 -19.23 -4.04
CA LEU A 268 2.36 -18.75 -3.25
C LEU A 268 1.29 -19.82 -3.10
N LYS A 269 0.98 -20.54 -4.19
CA LYS A 269 0.03 -21.66 -4.18
C LYS A 269 0.50 -22.80 -3.28
N ASN A 270 1.78 -23.18 -3.38
CA ASN A 270 2.36 -24.26 -2.57
C ASN A 270 2.39 -23.91 -1.08
N ALA A 271 2.54 -22.63 -0.75
CA ALA A 271 2.56 -22.15 0.63
C ALA A 271 1.16 -21.82 1.19
N PHE A 272 0.10 -22.07 0.43
CA PHE A 272 -1.28 -21.83 0.86
C PHE A 272 -1.58 -22.52 2.20
N GLN A 273 -2.14 -21.75 3.14
CA GLN A 273 -2.61 -22.25 4.42
C GLN A 273 -4.12 -22.02 4.55
N PRO A 274 -4.95 -23.08 4.57
CA PRO A 274 -6.41 -22.95 4.66
C PRO A 274 -6.90 -22.13 5.86
N GLN A 275 -6.24 -22.25 7.01
CA GLN A 275 -6.59 -21.52 8.23
C GLN A 275 -6.51 -19.99 8.06
N ASN A 276 -5.70 -19.49 7.13
CA ASN A 276 -5.61 -18.05 6.86
C ASN A 276 -6.89 -17.51 6.21
N LEU A 277 -7.70 -18.35 5.57
CA LEU A 277 -8.95 -17.92 4.92
C LEU A 277 -9.92 -17.26 5.90
N GLU A 278 -9.92 -17.64 7.18
CA GLU A 278 -10.86 -17.07 8.16
C GLU A 278 -10.52 -15.63 8.52
N HIS A 279 -9.26 -15.24 8.32
CA HIS A 279 -8.71 -14.00 8.86
C HIS A 279 -8.34 -12.98 7.78
N VAL A 280 -8.39 -13.32 6.49
CA VAL A 280 -8.07 -12.36 5.41
C VAL A 280 -8.96 -11.11 5.49
N MET A 281 -8.33 -9.95 5.32
CA MET A 281 -8.96 -8.63 5.51
C MET A 281 -10.21 -8.40 4.64
N CYS A 282 -10.28 -8.97 3.44
CA CYS A 282 -11.42 -8.79 2.53
C CYS A 282 -12.74 -9.34 3.10
N ARG A 283 -12.70 -10.13 4.18
CA ARG A 283 -13.90 -10.58 4.91
C ARG A 283 -14.57 -9.48 5.71
N THR A 284 -13.83 -8.46 6.13
CA THR A 284 -14.29 -7.39 7.04
C THR A 284 -14.04 -5.98 6.49
N LEU A 285 -13.43 -5.85 5.30
CA LEU A 285 -13.10 -4.57 4.68
C LEU A 285 -13.69 -4.43 3.28
N ILE A 286 -14.10 -3.22 2.89
CA ILE A 286 -14.37 -2.86 1.49
C ILE A 286 -13.34 -1.82 1.05
N SER A 287 -12.84 -1.93 -0.18
CA SER A 287 -12.02 -0.89 -0.80
C SER A 287 -12.85 -0.03 -1.74
N VAL A 288 -12.61 1.28 -1.73
CA VAL A 288 -13.20 2.25 -2.68
C VAL A 288 -12.06 2.84 -3.52
N ASP A 289 -12.22 2.78 -4.85
CA ASP A 289 -11.26 3.42 -5.75
C ASP A 289 -11.44 4.95 -5.78
N TRP A 290 -10.49 5.63 -6.42
CA TRP A 290 -10.50 7.09 -6.58
C TRP A 290 -11.73 7.63 -7.32
N ARG A 291 -12.50 6.78 -7.99
CA ARG A 291 -13.74 7.15 -8.71
C ARG A 291 -14.99 6.82 -7.90
N GLY A 292 -14.86 6.26 -6.70
CA GLY A 292 -15.96 5.89 -5.83
C GLY A 292 -16.52 4.47 -6.05
N TRP A 293 -15.88 3.62 -6.85
CA TRP A 293 -16.34 2.24 -7.09
C TRP A 293 -15.84 1.26 -6.02
N LEU A 294 -16.68 0.28 -5.69
CA LEU A 294 -16.41 -0.67 -4.62
C LEU A 294 -15.72 -1.95 -5.10
N TYR A 295 -14.80 -2.44 -4.27
CA TYR A 295 -14.00 -3.65 -4.45
C TYR A 295 -13.90 -4.43 -3.14
N ASP A 296 -13.69 -5.73 -3.22
CA ASP A 296 -13.57 -6.54 -2.00
C ASP A 296 -12.28 -6.28 -1.20
N CYS A 297 -11.23 -5.81 -1.88
CA CYS A 297 -9.99 -5.30 -1.29
C CYS A 297 -9.21 -4.46 -2.31
N ASP A 298 -8.15 -3.76 -1.87
CA ASP A 298 -7.29 -2.96 -2.75
C ASP A 298 -6.58 -3.81 -3.82
N PHE A 299 -6.29 -5.09 -3.58
CA PHE A 299 -5.73 -5.96 -4.63
C PHE A 299 -6.74 -6.27 -5.74
N ASN A 300 -8.01 -6.50 -5.38
CA ASN A 300 -9.08 -6.63 -6.37
C ASN A 300 -9.26 -5.32 -7.14
N GLN A 301 -9.16 -4.18 -6.46
CA GLN A 301 -9.19 -2.86 -7.10
C GLN A 301 -8.10 -2.72 -8.15
N MET A 302 -6.86 -3.10 -7.83
CA MET A 302 -5.74 -3.04 -8.78
C MET A 302 -5.88 -4.00 -9.95
N LEU A 303 -6.76 -5.00 -9.87
CA LEU A 303 -7.08 -5.92 -10.95
C LEU A 303 -8.41 -5.59 -11.66
N ASN A 304 -9.07 -4.50 -11.26
CA ASN A 304 -10.41 -4.14 -11.72
C ASN A 304 -11.42 -5.30 -11.56
N LEU A 305 -11.40 -5.95 -10.39
CA LEU A 305 -12.31 -7.02 -9.98
C LEU A 305 -13.37 -6.46 -9.01
N PRO A 306 -14.43 -5.80 -9.50
CA PRO A 306 -15.38 -5.07 -8.66
C PRO A 306 -16.10 -5.98 -7.67
N LEU A 307 -16.49 -5.41 -6.53
CA LEU A 307 -17.40 -6.06 -5.60
C LEU A 307 -18.75 -6.28 -6.30
N LYS A 308 -19.25 -7.52 -6.23
CA LYS A 308 -20.54 -7.91 -6.79
C LYS A 308 -21.52 -8.19 -5.67
N VAL A 309 -22.74 -7.66 -5.75
CA VAL A 309 -23.81 -7.95 -4.79
C VAL A 309 -25.17 -7.87 -5.47
N ALA A 310 -26.12 -8.70 -5.06
CA ALA A 310 -27.53 -8.60 -5.49
C ALA A 310 -27.72 -8.50 -7.02
N GLY A 311 -26.92 -9.25 -7.80
CA GLY A 311 -26.96 -9.24 -9.27
C GLY A 311 -26.33 -8.02 -9.93
N ARG A 312 -25.78 -7.06 -9.18
CA ARG A 312 -25.03 -5.91 -9.69
C ARG A 312 -23.55 -6.28 -9.87
N ASP A 313 -23.01 -5.97 -11.04
CA ASP A 313 -21.60 -6.19 -11.37
C ASP A 313 -20.68 -5.05 -10.92
N ARG A 314 -21.24 -3.91 -10.52
CA ARG A 314 -20.49 -2.75 -10.00
C ARG A 314 -21.40 -1.90 -9.13
N ILE A 315 -20.84 -1.29 -8.10
CA ILE A 315 -21.55 -0.48 -7.11
C ILE A 315 -20.70 0.74 -6.79
N HIS A 316 -21.33 1.90 -6.70
CA HIS A 316 -20.67 3.11 -6.26
C HIS A 316 -20.89 3.34 -4.75
N VAL A 317 -19.96 4.02 -4.07
CA VAL A 317 -20.06 4.35 -2.63
C VAL A 317 -21.34 5.10 -2.26
N LYS A 318 -21.94 5.83 -3.21
CA LYS A 318 -23.23 6.54 -3.04
C LYS A 318 -24.39 5.59 -2.75
N GLU A 319 -24.26 4.34 -3.18
CA GLU A 319 -25.29 3.29 -3.02
C GLU A 319 -25.00 2.37 -1.83
N LEU A 320 -23.82 2.47 -1.18
CA LEU A 320 -23.36 1.49 -0.20
C LEU A 320 -24.19 1.46 1.08
N ALA A 321 -24.75 2.60 1.48
CA ALA A 321 -25.50 2.74 2.73
C ALA A 321 -26.68 1.76 2.86
N ASP A 322 -27.27 1.38 1.72
CA ASP A 322 -28.49 0.57 1.68
C ASP A 322 -28.20 -0.91 1.36
N ILE A 323 -26.92 -1.34 1.46
CA ILE A 323 -26.46 -2.66 1.03
C ILE A 323 -25.93 -3.45 2.22
N PHE A 324 -26.60 -4.56 2.53
CA PHE A 324 -26.11 -5.57 3.45
C PHE A 324 -25.14 -6.50 2.72
N LEU A 325 -23.93 -6.64 3.28
CA LEU A 325 -22.84 -7.42 2.66
C LEU A 325 -22.48 -8.68 3.44
N SER A 326 -23.15 -8.95 4.55
CA SER A 326 -23.04 -10.23 5.27
C SER A 326 -23.27 -11.40 4.32
N ASP A 327 -22.42 -12.42 4.42
CA ASP A 327 -22.42 -13.63 3.56
C ASP A 327 -22.26 -13.37 2.06
N ASN A 328 -21.97 -12.13 1.64
CA ASN A 328 -21.73 -11.83 0.24
C ASN A 328 -20.46 -12.56 -0.25
N ARG A 329 -20.49 -13.05 -1.49
CA ARG A 329 -19.32 -13.70 -2.10
C ARG A 329 -18.24 -12.66 -2.38
N ILE A 330 -17.02 -12.96 -1.99
CA ILE A 330 -15.84 -12.16 -2.32
C ILE A 330 -15.31 -12.60 -3.69
N THR A 331 -14.94 -11.62 -4.52
CA THR A 331 -14.32 -11.87 -5.82
C THR A 331 -12.88 -12.35 -5.64
N VAL A 332 -12.61 -13.61 -5.98
CA VAL A 332 -11.30 -14.24 -5.83
C VAL A 332 -10.62 -14.54 -7.16
N ALA A 333 -9.28 -14.54 -7.16
CA ALA A 333 -8.42 -14.97 -8.26
C ALA A 333 -7.06 -15.43 -7.67
N ASP A 334 -6.13 -15.88 -8.51
CA ASP A 334 -4.90 -16.53 -8.01
C ASP A 334 -3.97 -15.58 -7.22
N HIS A 335 -4.10 -14.27 -7.39
CA HIS A 335 -3.39 -13.32 -6.53
C HIS A 335 -3.75 -13.49 -5.05
N CYS A 336 -4.97 -13.96 -4.73
CA CYS A 336 -5.43 -14.19 -3.35
C CYS A 336 -4.55 -15.20 -2.61
N PHE A 337 -3.85 -16.10 -3.31
CA PHE A 337 -2.86 -16.98 -2.68
C PHE A 337 -1.78 -16.20 -1.93
N GLY A 338 -1.39 -15.00 -2.40
CA GLY A 338 -0.44 -14.14 -1.70
C GLY A 338 -0.91 -13.70 -0.31
N CYS A 339 -2.22 -13.50 -0.10
CA CYS A 339 -2.79 -13.13 1.20
C CYS A 339 -2.86 -14.31 2.18
N THR A 340 -2.86 -15.54 1.66
CA THR A 340 -3.03 -16.77 2.45
C THR A 340 -1.79 -17.65 2.52
N ALA A 341 -0.72 -17.28 1.82
CA ALA A 341 0.53 -18.04 1.80
C ALA A 341 1.32 -17.87 3.10
N GLY A 342 1.94 -18.94 3.58
CA GLY A 342 2.73 -18.94 4.81
C GLY A 342 1.91 -18.51 6.02
N GLN A 343 2.37 -17.49 6.75
CA GLN A 343 1.67 -16.95 7.92
C GLN A 343 0.44 -16.08 7.57
N GLY A 344 0.15 -15.92 6.27
CA GLY A 344 -0.85 -15.00 5.77
C GLY A 344 -0.34 -13.57 5.77
N SER A 345 -0.95 -12.74 4.94
CA SER A 345 -0.58 -11.33 4.77
C SER A 345 -1.86 -10.51 4.76
N SER A 346 -2.05 -9.69 5.78
CA SER A 346 -3.04 -8.62 5.79
C SER A 346 -2.36 -7.28 5.95
N CYS A 347 -3.10 -6.23 5.64
CA CYS A 347 -2.68 -4.86 5.86
C CYS A 347 -2.49 -4.49 7.35
N GLU A 348 -2.77 -5.41 8.28
CA GLU A 348 -2.48 -5.37 9.74
C GLU A 348 -1.56 -6.54 10.19
N GLY A 349 -0.81 -7.15 9.26
CA GLY A 349 0.19 -8.21 9.51
C GLY A 349 -0.31 -9.65 9.29
N VAL A 350 0.40 -10.61 9.87
CA VAL A 350 0.10 -12.05 9.78
C VAL A 350 -1.26 -12.40 10.36
N LEU A 351 -1.88 -13.42 9.77
CA LEU A 351 -3.27 -13.81 10.05
C LEU A 351 -3.39 -14.83 11.18
N ALA A 352 -2.34 -15.62 11.42
CA ALA A 352 -2.30 -16.54 12.55
C ALA A 352 -1.84 -15.82 13.82
N ARG A 353 -2.78 -15.25 14.60
CA ARG A 353 -2.53 -14.91 16.00
C ARG A 353 -2.92 -16.10 16.88
N GLY A 354 -1.93 -16.91 17.27
CA GLY A 354 -2.08 -17.81 18.42
C GLY A 354 -1.91 -17.01 19.69
N GLY A 355 -3.01 -16.70 20.38
CA GLY A 355 -3.01 -16.09 21.71
C GLY A 355 -4.33 -15.38 22.00
N ASP A 356 -5.11 -15.94 22.94
CA ASP A 356 -6.36 -15.37 23.43
C ASP A 356 -6.23 -13.87 23.82
N PRO A 357 -7.30 -13.08 23.68
CA PRO A 357 -7.32 -11.73 24.24
C PRO A 357 -7.08 -11.80 25.76
N PRO A 358 -6.38 -10.83 26.37
CA PRO A 358 -6.30 -10.75 27.82
C PRO A 358 -7.71 -10.58 28.37
N VAL A 359 -8.23 -11.65 28.98
CA VAL A 359 -9.42 -11.59 29.81
C VAL A 359 -9.08 -10.66 30.97
N CYS A 360 -9.72 -9.49 31.00
CA CYS A 360 -9.76 -8.67 32.20
C CYS A 360 -10.46 -9.48 33.31
N SER A 361 -9.67 -10.12 34.18
CA SER A 361 -10.17 -10.63 35.44
C SER A 361 -10.34 -9.46 36.40
N ASN A 362 -11.59 -9.22 36.77
CA ASN A 362 -11.99 -8.26 37.80
C ASN A 362 -11.28 -8.57 39.13
N MET A 363 -10.60 -7.58 39.70
CA MET A 363 -10.28 -7.56 41.13
C MET A 363 -11.51 -7.07 41.90
N GLN A 364 -11.96 -7.90 42.84
CA GLN A 364 -12.49 -7.45 44.13
C GLN A 364 -11.43 -7.74 45.19
#